data_AF-A0A505H849-F1
#
_entry.id   AF-A0A505H849-F1
#
_cell.length_a   1.000
_cell.length_b   1.000
_cell.length_c   1.000
_cell.angle_alpha   90.00
_cell.angle_beta   90.00
_cell.angle_gamma   90.00
#
_symmetry.space_group_name_H-M   'P 1'
#
loop_
_entity.id
_entity.type
_entity.pdbx_description
1 polymer ?
#
loop_
_entity_poly.entity_id
_entity_poly.type
_entity_poly.pdbx_seq_one_letter_code
_entity_poly.pdbx_strand_id
1 'polypeptide(L)'
;MAVRAVVVEADGGSRGNPGPAGYGAVVRDPETGEVLAERSESIGTATNNVAEYRGLIAGLEAAAELGAAEVEARMDSKLVVEQMCGRWQIKHPGLRPLAAQAAGLVGRFTAVRFTWIPRERNRHADALANAAMDAAASGAAPEAAAEAREAAVVRATGTDPATTPASWEPRPTEEATRLILVRHGETERTVRKHYSGRGDVPLTERGRAQARATAARVAALAPSVAAVVSSPLSRCTATAEAIAAQVGNPPVRTDDDLIECDFGVWEGRTFAEVRERWAAELDAWLASTRVAPPKGESFVTVAERTGRAVDRLRSAYPGETVVVVSHVSPIKLVLRDALAAGDAFLHRLYLDTAGISVLDLYPDGGVAVRSVNDTSHLTDV
;
A
#
# COMPACT_ATOMS: atom_id res chain seq x y z
N MET A 1 -19.35 -41.74 10.13
CA MET A 1 -19.67 -41.78 8.67
C MET A 1 -18.93 -40.63 8.03
N ALA A 2 -18.35 -40.80 6.84
CA ALA A 2 -17.66 -39.71 6.17
C ALA A 2 -18.67 -38.59 5.85
N VAL A 3 -18.35 -37.37 6.28
CA VAL A 3 -19.19 -36.19 6.02
C VAL A 3 -19.20 -35.96 4.51
N ARG A 4 -20.32 -36.22 3.83
CA ARG A 4 -20.38 -36.14 2.36
C ARG A 4 -20.51 -34.70 1.87
N ALA A 5 -21.29 -33.89 2.59
CA ALA A 5 -21.55 -32.50 2.28
C ALA A 5 -21.48 -31.63 3.54
N VAL A 6 -21.00 -30.40 3.39
CA VAL A 6 -20.97 -29.41 4.48
C VAL A 6 -21.44 -28.04 4.02
N VAL A 7 -21.94 -27.24 4.97
CA VAL A 7 -22.12 -25.80 4.80
C VAL A 7 -20.95 -25.09 5.45
N VAL A 8 -20.31 -24.18 4.73
CA VAL A 8 -19.27 -23.28 5.24
C VAL A 8 -19.84 -21.88 5.32
N GLU A 9 -19.99 -21.34 6.52
CA GLU A 9 -20.37 -19.94 6.76
C GLU A 9 -19.11 -19.15 7.12
N ALA A 10 -18.77 -18.12 6.37
CA ALA A 10 -17.56 -17.33 6.59
C ALA A 10 -17.83 -15.83 6.57
N ASP A 11 -17.11 -15.09 7.41
CA ASP A 11 -17.09 -13.63 7.49
C ASP A 11 -15.66 -13.15 7.79
N GLY A 12 -15.40 -11.88 7.51
CA GLY A 12 -14.16 -11.22 7.88
C GLY A 12 -14.33 -9.72 7.89
N GLY A 13 -13.58 -9.06 8.76
CA GLY A 13 -13.65 -7.61 8.87
C GLY A 13 -12.36 -7.00 9.37
N SER A 14 -12.37 -5.67 9.37
CA SER A 14 -11.29 -4.86 9.88
C SER A 14 -11.81 -3.65 10.67
N ARG A 15 -11.17 -3.37 11.83
CA ARG A 15 -11.43 -2.17 12.65
C ARG A 15 -10.73 -0.96 12.04
N GLY A 16 -11.46 -0.25 11.18
CA GLY A 16 -10.85 0.67 10.20
C GLY A 16 -10.37 -0.12 8.99
N ASN A 17 -10.55 0.39 7.77
CA ASN A 17 -10.33 -0.39 6.54
C ASN A 17 -9.25 0.28 5.66
N PRO A 18 -7.97 -0.12 5.72
CA PRO A 18 -7.43 -1.25 6.50
C PRO A 18 -7.17 -0.92 7.99
N GLY A 19 -7.09 -1.96 8.83
CA GLY A 19 -6.97 -1.87 10.29
C GLY A 19 -6.83 -3.26 10.93
N PRO A 20 -6.86 -3.39 12.28
CA PRO A 20 -6.87 -4.68 12.96
C PRO A 20 -8.00 -5.56 12.44
N ALA A 21 -7.63 -6.67 11.82
CA ALA A 21 -8.50 -7.50 11.04
C ALA A 21 -8.53 -8.93 11.57
N GLY A 22 -9.66 -9.58 11.36
CA GLY A 22 -9.89 -10.94 11.78
C GLY A 22 -10.97 -11.58 10.93
N TYR A 23 -10.97 -12.90 10.90
CA TYR A 23 -11.98 -13.68 10.20
C TYR A 23 -12.63 -14.71 11.14
N GLY A 24 -13.78 -15.19 10.71
CA GLY A 24 -14.50 -16.29 11.32
C GLY A 24 -15.05 -17.22 10.24
N ALA A 25 -14.93 -18.51 10.45
CA ALA A 25 -15.53 -19.53 9.60
C ALA A 25 -16.10 -20.67 10.44
N VAL A 26 -17.28 -21.14 10.06
CA VAL A 26 -18.01 -22.21 10.73
C VAL A 26 -18.38 -23.25 9.68
N VAL A 27 -18.01 -24.50 9.91
CA VAL A 27 -18.40 -25.65 9.08
C VAL A 27 -19.52 -26.39 9.80
N ARG A 28 -20.63 -26.62 9.10
CA ARG A 28 -21.82 -27.27 9.65
C ARG A 28 -22.24 -28.48 8.84
N ASP A 29 -22.84 -29.43 9.55
CA ASP A 29 -23.62 -30.49 8.93
C ASP A 29 -24.90 -29.89 8.31
N PRO A 30 -25.18 -30.15 7.02
CA PRO A 30 -26.30 -29.52 6.31
C PRO A 30 -27.67 -30.03 6.76
N GLU A 31 -27.76 -31.23 7.35
CA GLU A 31 -29.02 -31.86 7.75
C GLU A 31 -29.40 -31.48 9.19
N THR A 32 -28.43 -31.53 10.09
CA THR A 32 -28.63 -31.32 11.52
C THR A 32 -28.32 -29.89 11.97
N GLY A 33 -27.52 -29.15 11.21
CA GLY A 33 -27.03 -27.82 11.57
C GLY A 33 -25.92 -27.83 12.64
N GLU A 34 -25.47 -29.01 13.07
CA GLU A 34 -24.39 -29.20 14.04
C GLU A 34 -23.10 -28.52 13.54
N VAL A 35 -22.38 -27.86 14.45
CA VAL A 35 -21.08 -27.28 14.15
C VAL A 35 -20.03 -28.39 14.16
N LEU A 36 -19.43 -28.65 13.00
CA LEU A 36 -18.39 -29.65 12.82
C LEU A 36 -16.99 -29.08 13.03
N ALA A 37 -16.79 -27.80 12.70
CA ALA A 37 -15.54 -27.09 12.92
C ALA A 37 -15.74 -25.57 12.98
N GLU A 38 -14.88 -24.89 13.74
CA GLU A 38 -14.75 -23.43 13.75
C GLU A 38 -13.31 -23.03 13.48
N ARG A 39 -13.12 -21.93 12.77
CA ARG A 39 -11.83 -21.28 12.55
C ARG A 39 -12.01 -19.79 12.79
N SER A 40 -11.09 -19.21 13.54
CA SER A 40 -11.06 -17.77 13.77
C SER A 40 -9.64 -17.35 14.08
N GLU A 41 -9.20 -16.25 13.48
CA GLU A 41 -7.84 -15.79 13.64
C GLU A 41 -7.74 -14.28 13.42
N SER A 42 -6.94 -13.64 14.26
CA SER A 42 -6.47 -12.27 14.07
C SER A 42 -5.40 -12.25 12.97
N ILE A 43 -5.66 -11.57 11.86
CA ILE A 43 -4.75 -11.52 10.70
C ILE A 43 -3.91 -10.24 10.63
N GLY A 44 -3.70 -9.59 11.78
CA GLY A 44 -2.96 -8.35 11.87
C GLY A 44 -3.70 -7.18 11.21
N THR A 45 -3.02 -6.37 10.40
CA THR A 45 -3.65 -5.27 9.67
C THR A 45 -4.02 -5.68 8.24
N ALA A 46 -5.31 -5.67 7.90
CA ALA A 46 -5.79 -6.01 6.56
C ALA A 46 -7.04 -5.20 6.17
N THR A 47 -7.49 -5.31 4.91
CA THR A 47 -8.79 -4.74 4.49
C THR A 47 -9.92 -5.74 4.77
N ASN A 48 -11.17 -5.26 4.79
CA ASN A 48 -12.36 -6.12 4.94
C ASN A 48 -12.35 -7.27 3.92
N ASN A 49 -12.15 -6.96 2.64
CA ASN A 49 -12.17 -7.98 1.58
C ASN A 49 -11.05 -9.01 1.72
N VAL A 50 -9.88 -8.62 2.24
CA VAL A 50 -8.80 -9.57 2.55
C VAL A 50 -9.21 -10.49 3.69
N ALA A 51 -9.83 -9.95 4.76
CA ALA A 51 -10.33 -10.74 5.88
C ALA A 51 -11.44 -11.71 5.44
N GLU A 52 -12.39 -11.26 4.61
CA GLU A 52 -13.46 -12.11 4.07
C GLU A 52 -12.89 -13.28 3.24
N TYR A 53 -11.91 -13.01 2.36
CA TYR A 53 -11.24 -14.07 1.61
C TYR A 53 -10.49 -15.06 2.51
N ARG A 54 -9.84 -14.57 3.57
CA ARG A 54 -9.17 -15.43 4.57
C ARG A 54 -10.17 -16.31 5.31
N GLY A 55 -11.33 -15.77 5.70
CA GLY A 55 -12.41 -16.55 6.29
C GLY A 55 -12.91 -17.66 5.36
N LEU A 56 -13.14 -17.34 4.08
CA LEU A 56 -13.55 -18.35 3.10
C LEU A 56 -12.50 -19.47 2.95
N ILE A 57 -11.23 -19.10 2.83
CA ILE A 57 -10.12 -20.06 2.70
C ILE A 57 -10.07 -20.99 3.92
N ALA A 58 -10.09 -20.43 5.13
CA ALA A 58 -10.05 -21.22 6.36
C ALA A 58 -11.24 -22.17 6.50
N GLY A 59 -12.44 -21.73 6.06
CA GLY A 59 -13.63 -22.57 6.02
C GLY A 59 -13.52 -23.72 5.01
N LEU A 60 -12.98 -23.46 3.81
CA LEU A 60 -12.73 -24.49 2.80
C LEU A 60 -11.63 -25.48 3.24
N GLU A 61 -10.59 -25.02 3.93
CA GLU A 61 -9.55 -25.89 4.50
C GLU A 61 -10.15 -26.82 5.57
N ALA A 62 -10.94 -26.28 6.50
CA ALA A 62 -11.63 -27.08 7.51
C ALA A 62 -12.60 -28.10 6.90
N ALA A 63 -13.33 -27.72 5.84
CA ALA A 63 -14.18 -28.65 5.09
C ALA A 63 -13.37 -29.79 4.44
N ALA A 64 -12.20 -29.49 3.90
CA ALA A 64 -11.33 -30.49 3.29
C ALA A 64 -10.70 -31.43 4.33
N GLU A 65 -10.33 -30.92 5.51
CA GLU A 65 -9.84 -31.71 6.65
C GLU A 65 -10.89 -32.71 7.17
N LEU A 66 -12.17 -32.32 7.14
CA LEU A 66 -13.30 -33.19 7.47
C LEU A 66 -13.60 -34.25 6.39
N GLY A 67 -12.91 -34.18 5.24
CA GLY A 67 -13.10 -35.10 4.12
C GLY A 67 -14.40 -34.87 3.35
N ALA A 68 -14.95 -33.66 3.38
CA ALA A 68 -16.16 -33.31 2.64
C ALA A 68 -15.96 -33.45 1.12
N ALA A 69 -16.95 -34.01 0.42
CA ALA A 69 -16.94 -34.08 -1.04
C ALA A 69 -17.66 -32.88 -1.67
N GLU A 70 -18.66 -32.32 -0.98
CA GLU A 70 -19.49 -31.20 -1.45
C GLU A 70 -19.52 -30.07 -0.43
N VAL A 71 -19.42 -28.82 -0.90
CA VAL A 71 -19.44 -27.63 -0.04
C VAL A 71 -20.44 -26.60 -0.54
N GLU A 72 -21.30 -26.11 0.36
CA GLU A 72 -22.02 -24.85 0.16
C GLU A 72 -21.35 -23.74 0.97
N ALA A 73 -20.63 -22.85 0.30
CA ALA A 73 -19.99 -21.69 0.91
C ALA A 73 -20.96 -20.50 0.95
N ARG A 74 -21.36 -20.10 2.15
CA ARG A 74 -22.27 -18.99 2.43
C ARG A 74 -21.52 -17.81 3.03
N MET A 75 -21.66 -16.63 2.44
CA MET A 75 -21.03 -15.40 2.92
C MET A 75 -21.98 -14.21 2.74
N ASP A 76 -21.87 -13.20 3.60
CA ASP A 76 -22.55 -11.91 3.43
C ASP A 76 -21.77 -10.91 2.56
N SER A 77 -20.55 -11.26 2.16
CA SER A 77 -19.78 -10.56 1.13
C SER A 77 -20.27 -10.89 -0.28
N LYS A 78 -21.06 -9.97 -0.87
CA LYS A 78 -21.45 -10.10 -2.27
C LYS A 78 -20.24 -10.05 -3.21
N LEU A 79 -19.21 -9.28 -2.86
CA LEU A 79 -17.99 -9.18 -3.67
C LEU A 79 -17.28 -10.52 -3.79
N VAL A 80 -17.01 -11.19 -2.66
CA VAL A 80 -16.30 -12.48 -2.66
C VAL A 80 -17.13 -13.55 -3.36
N VAL A 81 -18.44 -13.61 -3.10
CA VAL A 81 -19.34 -14.57 -3.77
C VAL A 81 -19.34 -14.39 -5.28
N GLU A 82 -19.48 -13.16 -5.79
CA GLU A 82 -19.53 -12.88 -7.22
C GLU A 82 -18.18 -13.11 -7.93
N GLN A 83 -17.06 -12.82 -7.24
CA GLN A 83 -15.71 -13.09 -7.74
C GLN A 83 -15.42 -14.59 -7.81
N MET A 84 -15.79 -15.36 -6.78
CA MET A 84 -15.61 -16.81 -6.76
C MET A 84 -16.53 -17.54 -7.73
N CYS A 85 -17.68 -16.96 -8.05
CA CYS A 85 -18.52 -17.43 -9.15
C CYS A 85 -17.97 -17.08 -10.55
N GLY A 86 -16.89 -16.31 -10.65
CA GLY A 86 -16.32 -15.84 -11.92
C GLY A 86 -17.17 -14.78 -12.63
N ARG A 87 -18.22 -14.26 -12.00
CA ARG A 87 -19.10 -13.23 -12.59
C ARG A 87 -18.45 -11.85 -12.54
N TRP A 88 -17.65 -11.58 -11.51
CA TRP A 88 -16.96 -10.29 -11.32
C TRP A 88 -15.45 -10.44 -11.43
N GLN A 89 -14.80 -9.49 -12.10
CA GLN A 89 -13.34 -9.47 -12.26
C GLN A 89 -12.62 -9.07 -10.96
N ILE A 90 -11.51 -9.73 -10.67
CA ILE A 90 -10.64 -9.43 -9.53
C ILE A 90 -9.56 -8.43 -9.96
N LYS A 91 -9.93 -7.14 -9.88
CA LYS A 91 -9.04 -6.05 -10.29
C LYS A 91 -7.95 -5.75 -9.25
N HIS A 92 -8.27 -5.91 -7.97
CA HIS A 92 -7.34 -5.58 -6.89
C HIS A 92 -6.21 -6.62 -6.80
N PRO A 93 -4.93 -6.24 -7.00
CA PRO A 93 -3.82 -7.20 -7.06
C PRO A 93 -3.65 -7.96 -5.74
N GLY A 94 -3.90 -7.33 -4.59
CA GLY A 94 -3.84 -8.00 -3.28
C GLY A 94 -4.90 -9.09 -3.06
N LEU A 95 -5.98 -9.14 -3.85
CA LEU A 95 -7.00 -10.19 -3.75
C LEU A 95 -6.74 -11.37 -4.71
N ARG A 96 -5.94 -11.16 -5.77
CA ARG A 96 -5.68 -12.22 -6.77
C ARG A 96 -5.01 -13.46 -6.16
N PRO A 97 -4.00 -13.36 -5.28
CA PRO A 97 -3.41 -14.53 -4.63
C PRO A 97 -4.42 -15.28 -3.76
N LEU A 98 -5.25 -14.56 -2.99
CA LEU A 98 -6.26 -15.17 -2.12
C LEU A 98 -7.34 -15.88 -2.92
N ALA A 99 -7.78 -15.27 -4.02
CA ALA A 99 -8.73 -15.89 -4.92
C ALA A 99 -8.15 -17.12 -5.63
N ALA A 100 -6.87 -17.08 -6.02
CA ALA A 100 -6.18 -18.25 -6.57
C ALA A 100 -6.07 -19.39 -5.55
N GLN A 101 -5.76 -19.08 -4.28
CA GLN A 101 -5.74 -20.06 -3.20
C GLN A 101 -7.13 -20.66 -2.96
N ALA A 102 -8.17 -19.83 -2.85
CA ALA A 102 -9.55 -20.29 -2.70
C ALA A 102 -9.98 -21.16 -3.89
N ALA A 103 -9.63 -20.79 -5.12
CA ALA A 103 -9.90 -21.59 -6.32
C ALA A 103 -9.15 -22.93 -6.32
N GLY A 104 -7.91 -22.97 -5.83
CA GLY A 104 -7.16 -24.20 -5.63
C GLY A 104 -7.84 -25.15 -4.62
N LEU A 105 -8.37 -24.60 -3.53
CA LEU A 105 -9.15 -25.36 -2.55
C LEU A 105 -10.47 -25.87 -3.13
N VAL A 106 -11.18 -25.05 -3.92
CA VAL A 106 -12.40 -25.46 -4.63
C VAL A 106 -12.14 -26.71 -5.49
N GLY A 107 -10.98 -26.80 -6.13
CA GLY A 107 -10.60 -27.96 -6.94
C GLY A 107 -10.41 -29.28 -6.16
N ARG A 108 -10.42 -29.25 -4.82
CA ARG A 108 -10.34 -30.45 -3.96
C ARG A 108 -11.71 -31.10 -3.72
N PHE A 109 -12.80 -30.41 -4.05
CA PHE A 109 -14.16 -30.88 -3.84
C PHE A 109 -14.78 -31.34 -5.15
N THR A 110 -15.73 -32.27 -5.07
CA THR A 110 -16.53 -32.68 -6.23
C THR A 110 -17.47 -31.57 -6.69
N ALA A 111 -18.01 -30.80 -5.73
CA ALA A 111 -18.84 -29.63 -6.02
C ALA A 111 -18.69 -28.56 -4.95
N VAL A 112 -18.60 -27.29 -5.38
CA VAL A 112 -18.68 -26.12 -4.49
C VAL A 112 -19.73 -25.15 -5.03
N ARG A 113 -20.62 -24.69 -4.16
CA ARG A 113 -21.61 -23.64 -4.46
C ARG A 113 -21.36 -22.43 -3.58
N PHE A 114 -21.21 -21.26 -4.20
CA PHE A 114 -21.14 -19.99 -3.47
C PHE A 114 -22.53 -19.35 -3.42
N THR A 115 -22.95 -19.00 -2.22
CA THR A 115 -24.27 -18.43 -1.95
C THR A 115 -24.12 -17.16 -1.11
N TRP A 116 -24.63 -16.05 -1.61
CA TRP A 116 -24.73 -14.84 -0.80
C TRP A 116 -25.90 -14.98 0.18
N ILE A 117 -25.65 -14.66 1.46
CA ILE A 117 -26.68 -14.63 2.50
C ILE A 117 -26.73 -13.25 3.18
N PRO A 118 -27.90 -12.78 3.65
CA PRO A 118 -27.97 -11.59 4.49
C PRO A 118 -27.16 -11.73 5.78
N ARG A 119 -26.59 -10.62 6.27
CA ARG A 119 -25.73 -10.59 7.47
C ARG A 119 -26.42 -11.17 8.71
N GLU A 120 -27.73 -10.96 8.86
CA GLU A 120 -28.51 -11.52 9.97
C GLU A 120 -28.58 -13.06 9.97
N ARG A 121 -28.19 -13.70 8.86
CA ARG A 121 -28.06 -15.15 8.72
C ARG A 121 -26.61 -15.64 8.83
N ASN A 122 -25.62 -14.76 8.95
CA ASN A 122 -24.18 -15.08 9.08
C ASN A 122 -23.63 -14.79 10.50
N ARG A 123 -24.49 -14.71 11.52
CA ARG A 123 -24.15 -14.19 12.85
C ARG A 123 -23.02 -14.96 13.56
N HIS A 124 -22.89 -16.25 13.30
CA HIS A 124 -21.87 -17.05 13.98
C HIS A 124 -20.47 -16.74 13.46
N ALA A 125 -20.30 -16.73 12.14
CA ALA A 125 -19.04 -16.33 11.51
C ALA A 125 -18.71 -14.86 11.81
N ASP A 126 -19.71 -13.96 11.80
CA ASP A 126 -19.54 -12.55 12.21
C ASP A 126 -19.08 -12.43 13.67
N ALA A 127 -19.65 -13.19 14.60
CA ALA A 127 -19.22 -13.17 16.00
C ALA A 127 -17.76 -13.61 16.16
N LEU A 128 -17.35 -14.68 15.47
CA LEU A 128 -15.95 -15.14 15.44
C LEU A 128 -15.02 -14.08 14.83
N ALA A 129 -15.39 -13.48 13.70
CA ALA A 129 -14.61 -12.42 13.07
C ALA A 129 -14.45 -11.18 13.97
N ASN A 130 -15.52 -10.79 14.68
CA ASN A 130 -15.47 -9.70 15.66
C ASN A 130 -14.56 -10.01 16.85
N ALA A 131 -14.65 -11.21 17.41
CA ALA A 131 -13.74 -11.63 18.48
C ALA A 131 -12.28 -11.61 18.03
N ALA A 132 -11.99 -12.09 16.82
CA ALA A 132 -10.64 -12.05 16.23
C ALA A 132 -10.15 -10.62 15.98
N MET A 133 -11.01 -9.72 15.50
CA MET A 133 -10.68 -8.30 15.34
C MET A 133 -10.36 -7.61 16.67
N ASP A 134 -11.13 -7.91 17.71
CA ASP A 134 -10.96 -7.29 19.03
C ASP A 134 -9.72 -7.86 19.75
N ALA A 135 -9.42 -9.15 19.56
CA ALA A 135 -8.15 -9.76 19.97
C ALA A 135 -6.93 -9.11 19.28
N ALA A 136 -7.06 -8.85 17.96
CA ALA A 136 -6.03 -8.15 17.19
C ALA A 136 -5.79 -6.72 17.70
N ALA A 137 -6.86 -6.02 18.10
CA ALA A 137 -6.81 -4.66 18.62
C ALA A 137 -6.26 -4.57 20.06
N SER A 138 -6.39 -5.64 20.85
CA SER A 138 -5.94 -5.71 22.26
C SER A 138 -4.53 -6.30 22.45
N GLY A 139 -3.89 -6.76 21.37
CA GLY A 139 -2.48 -7.22 21.40
C GLY A 139 -2.28 -8.61 22.02
N ALA A 140 -3.35 -9.38 22.23
CA ALA A 140 -3.27 -10.75 22.73
C ALA A 140 -3.29 -11.74 21.55
N ALA A 141 -2.12 -12.25 21.17
CA ALA A 141 -2.01 -13.40 20.26
C ALA A 141 -1.15 -14.51 20.91
N PRO A 142 -1.54 -15.80 20.84
CA PRO A 142 -0.78 -16.92 21.41
C PRO A 142 0.44 -17.35 20.56
N GLU A 143 1.28 -18.18 21.18
CA GLU A 143 2.64 -18.63 20.80
C GLU A 143 2.84 -19.30 19.42
N ALA A 144 1.79 -19.50 18.60
CA ALA A 144 1.95 -19.91 17.20
C ALA A 144 2.53 -18.79 16.31
N ALA A 145 2.59 -17.56 16.84
CA ALA A 145 3.23 -16.40 16.24
C ALA A 145 4.77 -16.48 16.18
N ALA A 146 5.41 -17.52 16.73
CA ALA A 146 6.85 -17.71 16.60
C ALA A 146 7.25 -18.21 15.19
N GLU A 147 6.47 -19.12 14.60
CA GLU A 147 6.72 -19.64 13.25
C GLU A 147 6.19 -18.67 12.16
N ALA A 148 5.09 -17.95 12.44
CA ALA A 148 4.61 -16.88 11.57
C ALA A 148 5.41 -15.57 11.70
N ARG A 149 6.20 -15.37 12.78
CA ARG A 149 7.19 -14.28 12.85
C ARG A 149 8.27 -14.42 11.78
N GLU A 150 8.55 -15.64 11.36
CA GLU A 150 9.52 -15.90 10.29
C GLU A 150 8.91 -15.64 8.89
N ALA A 151 7.57 -15.72 8.75
CA ALA A 151 6.87 -15.46 7.48
C ALA A 151 6.33 -14.02 7.34
N ALA A 152 5.95 -13.34 8.43
CA ALA A 152 5.37 -11.99 8.40
C ALA A 152 6.41 -10.86 8.52
N VAL A 153 7.67 -11.18 8.87
CA VAL A 153 8.83 -10.29 8.70
C VAL A 153 9.25 -10.21 7.22
N VAL A 154 8.74 -11.09 6.35
CA VAL A 154 9.07 -11.12 4.92
C VAL A 154 8.05 -10.33 4.09
N ARG A 155 8.01 -9.02 4.29
CA ARG A 155 7.86 -8.07 3.18
C ARG A 155 9.01 -7.04 3.13
N ALA A 156 10.05 -7.25 3.92
CA ALA A 156 11.18 -6.34 4.04
C ALA A 156 12.49 -7.05 4.41
N THR A 157 12.83 -8.15 3.72
CA THR A 157 14.21 -8.68 3.63
C THR A 157 14.39 -9.45 2.32
N GLY A 158 14.35 -8.78 1.16
CA GLY A 158 14.92 -9.29 -0.12
C GLY A 158 14.61 -10.71 -0.60
N THR A 159 13.55 -11.37 -0.10
CA THR A 159 13.30 -12.82 -0.31
C THR A 159 11.80 -13.14 -0.41
N ASP A 160 10.96 -12.19 -0.83
CA ASP A 160 9.62 -12.55 -1.32
C ASP A 160 9.81 -13.33 -2.64
N PRO A 161 9.35 -14.59 -2.76
CA PRO A 161 9.47 -15.38 -3.98
C PRO A 161 8.82 -14.70 -5.19
N ALA A 162 7.83 -13.83 -4.97
CA ALA A 162 7.15 -13.07 -6.01
C ALA A 162 7.92 -11.82 -6.47
N THR A 163 8.93 -11.36 -5.71
CA THR A 163 9.84 -10.27 -6.11
C THR A 163 11.29 -10.73 -6.23
N THR A 164 11.55 -12.04 -6.06
CA THR A 164 12.89 -12.60 -6.18
C THR A 164 13.34 -12.41 -7.63
N PRO A 165 14.46 -11.70 -7.87
CA PRO A 165 14.92 -11.51 -9.22
C PRO A 165 15.22 -12.86 -9.86
N ALA A 166 14.65 -13.15 -11.04
CA ALA A 166 15.01 -14.34 -11.83
C ALA A 166 16.50 -14.40 -12.18
N SER A 167 17.19 -13.26 -12.13
CA SER A 167 18.64 -13.13 -12.33
C SER A 167 19.18 -11.95 -11.51
N TRP A 168 20.43 -12.05 -11.09
CA TRP A 168 21.20 -10.95 -10.48
C TRP A 168 21.84 -10.04 -11.54
N GLU A 169 21.74 -10.40 -12.82
CA GLU A 169 22.22 -9.58 -13.93
C GLU A 169 21.38 -8.30 -14.09
N PRO A 170 21.98 -7.19 -14.54
CA PRO A 170 21.25 -5.96 -14.81
C PRO A 170 20.18 -6.21 -15.87
N ARG A 171 18.90 -6.08 -15.47
CA ARG A 171 17.77 -6.22 -16.40
C ARG A 171 17.74 -5.06 -17.40
N PRO A 172 17.34 -5.28 -18.67
CA PRO A 172 17.22 -4.23 -19.66
C PRO A 172 16.33 -3.10 -19.16
N THR A 173 16.80 -1.85 -19.24
CA THR A 173 16.01 -0.69 -18.77
C THR A 173 14.80 -0.42 -19.65
N GLU A 174 14.80 -0.89 -20.89
CA GLU A 174 13.72 -0.72 -21.88
C GLU A 174 12.44 -1.47 -21.50
N GLU A 175 12.55 -2.47 -20.63
CA GLU A 175 11.39 -3.23 -20.13
C GLU A 175 10.75 -2.58 -18.91
N ALA A 176 11.43 -1.63 -18.27
CA ALA A 176 10.98 -1.02 -17.02
C ALA A 176 10.22 0.29 -17.26
N THR A 177 9.18 0.53 -16.47
CA THR A 177 8.69 1.89 -16.26
C THR A 177 9.67 2.61 -15.34
N ARG A 178 10.36 3.62 -15.87
CA ARG A 178 11.28 4.45 -15.08
C ARG A 178 10.54 5.61 -14.45
N LEU A 179 10.64 5.74 -13.12
CA LEU A 179 10.17 6.92 -12.40
C LEU A 179 11.36 7.78 -11.98
N ILE A 180 11.34 9.04 -12.41
CA ILE A 180 12.24 10.08 -11.92
C ILE A 180 11.47 10.89 -10.88
N LEU A 181 11.71 10.60 -9.60
CA LEU A 181 11.09 11.28 -8.47
C LEU A 181 11.81 12.60 -8.20
N VAL A 182 11.08 13.70 -8.19
CA VAL A 182 11.61 15.04 -7.97
C VAL A 182 10.89 15.68 -6.80
N ARG A 183 11.63 16.11 -5.78
CA ARG A 183 11.08 16.99 -4.74
C ARG A 183 10.96 18.40 -5.29
N HIS A 184 9.86 19.10 -5.01
CA HIS A 184 9.72 20.51 -5.38
C HIS A 184 10.91 21.39 -4.91
N GLY A 185 11.13 22.51 -5.59
CA GLY A 185 12.12 23.51 -5.19
C GLY A 185 11.78 24.21 -3.87
N GLU A 186 12.71 24.99 -3.34
CA GLU A 186 12.57 25.70 -2.08
C GLU A 186 11.32 26.60 -1.99
N THR A 187 10.71 26.63 -0.80
CA THR A 187 9.65 27.57 -0.42
C THR A 187 10.05 28.29 0.88
N GLU A 188 9.38 29.38 1.22
CA GLU A 188 9.56 30.09 2.50
C GLU A 188 9.46 29.16 3.73
N ARG A 189 8.57 28.15 3.67
CA ARG A 189 8.40 27.20 4.78
C ARG A 189 9.55 26.21 4.88
N THR A 190 10.14 25.81 3.75
CA THR A 190 11.36 24.99 3.75
C THR A 190 12.50 25.73 4.45
N VAL A 191 12.73 27.00 4.09
CA VAL A 191 13.79 27.84 4.69
C VAL A 191 13.63 27.92 6.21
N ARG A 192 12.41 28.12 6.68
CA ARG A 192 12.09 28.25 8.11
C ARG A 192 11.98 26.90 8.83
N LYS A 193 12.12 25.77 8.11
CA LYS A 193 11.94 24.40 8.63
C LYS A 193 10.58 24.21 9.32
N HIS A 194 9.54 24.81 8.74
CA HIS A 194 8.17 24.62 9.20
C HIS A 194 7.59 23.32 8.63
N TYR A 195 6.74 22.64 9.38
CA TYR A 195 5.85 21.62 8.83
C TYR A 195 5.03 22.24 7.70
N SER A 196 5.12 21.63 6.52
CA SER A 196 4.52 22.14 5.29
C SER A 196 3.82 21.01 4.56
N GLY A 197 2.58 20.76 4.94
CA GLY A 197 1.71 19.74 4.38
C GLY A 197 0.93 20.28 3.19
N ARG A 198 -0.39 20.33 3.33
CA ARG A 198 -1.31 20.66 2.23
C ARG A 198 -1.51 22.16 2.00
N GLY A 199 -0.97 23.02 2.86
CA GLY A 199 -0.98 24.46 2.61
C GLY A 199 -0.19 24.81 1.35
N ASP A 200 -0.77 25.66 0.51
CA ASP A 200 -0.15 26.03 -0.75
C ASP A 200 0.76 27.26 -0.58
N VAL A 201 2.07 27.03 -0.67
CA VAL A 201 3.10 28.05 -0.55
C VAL A 201 3.95 28.01 -1.82
N PRO A 202 4.10 29.14 -2.53
CA PRO A 202 4.83 29.17 -3.79
C PRO A 202 6.34 29.00 -3.58
N LEU A 203 7.04 28.72 -4.69
CA LEU A 203 8.51 28.69 -4.71
C LEU A 203 9.11 30.07 -4.41
N THR A 204 10.25 30.07 -3.70
CA THR A 204 11.12 31.26 -3.60
C THR A 204 11.81 31.52 -4.95
N GLU A 205 12.51 32.64 -5.08
CA GLU A 205 13.37 32.88 -6.25
C GLU A 205 14.44 31.77 -6.39
N ARG A 206 15.08 31.41 -5.28
CA ARG A 206 16.00 30.27 -5.19
C ARG A 206 15.31 28.97 -5.60
N GLY A 207 14.09 28.70 -5.12
CA GLY A 207 13.30 27.53 -5.51
C GLY A 207 13.01 27.46 -7.01
N ARG A 208 12.76 28.61 -7.66
CA ARG A 208 12.60 28.67 -9.13
C ARG A 208 13.91 28.41 -9.87
N ALA A 209 15.04 28.90 -9.34
CA ALA A 209 16.36 28.59 -9.90
C ALA A 209 16.69 27.09 -9.77
N GLN A 210 16.37 26.48 -8.62
CA GLN A 210 16.50 25.05 -8.39
C GLN A 210 15.64 24.23 -9.36
N ALA A 211 14.39 24.65 -9.61
CA ALA A 211 13.52 23.99 -10.58
C ALA A 211 14.12 23.99 -12.00
N ARG A 212 14.71 25.11 -12.45
CA ARG A 212 15.38 25.20 -13.76
C ARG A 212 16.62 24.30 -13.83
N ALA A 213 17.45 24.29 -12.79
CA ALA A 213 18.62 23.40 -12.75
C ALA A 213 18.21 21.92 -12.74
N THR A 214 17.14 21.59 -12.04
CA THR A 214 16.56 20.24 -12.01
C THR A 214 16.04 19.85 -13.38
N ALA A 215 15.36 20.75 -14.08
CA ALA A 215 14.90 20.53 -15.45
C ALA A 215 16.06 20.16 -16.39
N ALA A 216 17.17 20.90 -16.32
CA ALA A 216 18.36 20.60 -17.11
C ALA A 216 18.96 19.22 -16.75
N ARG A 217 18.99 18.88 -15.46
CA ARG A 217 19.48 17.56 -15.00
C ARG A 217 18.59 16.42 -15.47
N VAL A 218 17.26 16.57 -15.39
CA VAL A 218 16.31 15.56 -15.86
C VAL A 218 16.46 15.33 -17.37
N ALA A 219 16.60 16.39 -18.17
CA ALA A 219 16.83 16.28 -19.61
C ALA A 219 18.14 15.52 -19.94
N ALA A 220 19.18 15.65 -19.11
CA ALA A 220 20.41 14.89 -19.25
C ALA A 220 20.29 13.42 -18.81
N LEU A 221 19.43 13.12 -17.84
CA LEU A 221 19.19 11.76 -17.34
C LEU A 221 18.27 10.92 -18.23
N ALA A 222 17.33 11.57 -18.92
CA ALA A 222 16.32 10.91 -19.75
C ALA A 222 16.15 11.64 -21.08
N PRO A 223 16.66 11.07 -22.20
CA PRO A 223 16.51 11.64 -23.54
C PRO A 223 15.06 11.73 -24.02
N SER A 224 14.17 10.92 -23.45
CA SER A 224 12.73 10.92 -23.72
C SER A 224 11.95 10.79 -22.41
N VAL A 225 10.93 11.64 -22.25
CA VAL A 225 10.00 11.64 -21.12
C VAL A 225 8.59 11.55 -21.68
N ALA A 226 7.86 10.49 -21.33
CA ALA A 226 6.51 10.25 -21.84
C ALA A 226 5.46 11.14 -21.15
N ALA A 227 5.68 11.48 -19.88
CA ALA A 227 4.80 12.36 -19.12
C ALA A 227 5.52 12.99 -17.91
N VAL A 228 4.98 14.12 -17.46
CA VAL A 228 5.29 14.71 -16.15
C VAL A 228 4.03 14.65 -15.29
N VAL A 229 4.10 14.02 -14.12
CA VAL A 229 2.99 13.91 -13.19
C VAL A 229 3.35 14.61 -11.89
N SER A 230 2.50 15.51 -11.43
CA SER A 230 2.78 16.39 -10.30
C SER A 230 1.73 16.25 -9.21
N SER A 231 2.14 16.45 -7.96
CA SER A 231 1.21 16.90 -6.92
C SER A 231 0.48 18.17 -7.37
N PRO A 232 -0.79 18.38 -6.94
CA PRO A 232 -1.57 19.57 -7.30
C PRO A 232 -1.07 20.88 -6.68
N LEU A 233 -0.17 20.86 -5.71
CA LEU A 233 0.28 22.08 -5.01
C LEU A 233 1.21 22.93 -5.90
N SER A 234 1.06 24.26 -5.84
CA SER A 234 1.71 25.20 -6.76
C SER A 234 3.24 25.07 -6.82
N ARG A 235 3.87 24.74 -5.69
CA ARG A 235 5.32 24.47 -5.63
C ARG A 235 5.75 23.28 -6.49
N CYS A 236 4.92 22.24 -6.58
CA CYS A 236 5.18 21.08 -7.41
C CYS A 236 4.84 21.38 -8.87
N THR A 237 3.68 21.99 -9.15
CA THR A 237 3.28 22.28 -10.53
C THR A 237 4.26 23.24 -11.21
N ALA A 238 4.72 24.29 -10.53
CA ALA A 238 5.75 25.19 -11.06
C ALA A 238 7.10 24.48 -11.34
N THR A 239 7.45 23.49 -10.51
CA THR A 239 8.65 22.66 -10.75
C THR A 239 8.43 21.72 -11.95
N ALA A 240 7.25 21.12 -12.05
CA ALA A 240 6.85 20.23 -13.14
C ALA A 240 6.81 20.96 -14.50
N GLU A 241 6.28 22.18 -14.55
CA GLU A 241 6.24 23.03 -15.73
C GLU A 241 7.65 23.37 -16.24
N ALA A 242 8.57 23.73 -15.33
CA ALA A 242 9.96 23.99 -15.68
C ALA A 242 10.63 22.75 -16.31
N ILE A 243 10.36 21.56 -15.75
CA ILE A 243 10.88 20.30 -16.28
C ILE A 243 10.27 20.01 -17.65
N ALA A 244 8.95 20.09 -17.79
CA ALA A 244 8.24 19.82 -19.04
C ALA A 244 8.77 20.70 -20.19
N ALA A 245 8.97 21.99 -19.93
CA ALA A 245 9.52 22.93 -20.90
C ALA A 245 10.91 22.51 -21.42
N GLN A 246 11.73 21.89 -20.57
CA GLN A 246 13.10 21.48 -20.90
C GLN A 246 13.17 20.12 -21.60
N VAL A 247 12.24 19.20 -21.31
CA VAL A 247 12.26 17.81 -21.82
C VAL A 247 11.37 17.58 -23.06
N GLY A 248 10.99 18.67 -23.76
CA GLY A 248 10.24 18.58 -25.02
C GLY A 248 8.73 18.69 -24.90
N ASN A 249 8.21 19.25 -23.79
CA ASN A 249 6.79 19.50 -23.54
C ASN A 249 5.87 18.25 -23.59
N PRO A 250 6.19 17.16 -22.89
CA PRO A 250 5.25 16.06 -22.74
C PRO A 250 4.00 16.49 -21.95
N PRO A 251 2.92 15.69 -21.96
CA PRO A 251 1.74 15.97 -21.15
C PRO A 251 2.08 16.13 -19.66
N VAL A 252 1.66 17.26 -19.10
CA VAL A 252 1.74 17.53 -17.65
C VAL A 252 0.37 17.24 -17.03
N ARG A 253 0.35 16.41 -15.99
CA ARG A 253 -0.88 16.02 -15.27
C ARG A 253 -0.71 16.18 -13.77
N THR A 254 -1.80 16.52 -13.09
CA THR A 254 -1.84 16.48 -11.62
C THR A 254 -2.39 15.15 -11.13
N ASP A 255 -1.88 14.67 -10.00
CA ASP A 255 -2.40 13.51 -9.30
C ASP A 255 -2.48 13.81 -7.79
N ASP A 256 -3.69 13.79 -7.24
CA ASP A 256 -3.97 14.11 -5.84
C ASP A 256 -3.31 13.12 -4.87
N ASP A 257 -3.07 11.87 -5.31
CA ASP A 257 -2.42 10.85 -4.47
C ASP A 257 -0.92 11.19 -4.24
N LEU A 258 -0.35 12.15 -4.98
CA LEU A 258 1.04 12.63 -4.83
C LEU A 258 1.19 13.83 -3.87
N ILE A 259 0.10 14.32 -3.27
CA ILE A 259 0.15 15.47 -2.34
C ILE A 259 0.97 15.17 -1.07
N GLU A 260 1.51 16.20 -0.41
CA GLU A 260 2.25 16.00 0.85
C GLU A 260 1.34 15.44 1.97
N CYS A 261 1.96 14.83 2.97
CA CYS A 261 1.31 14.46 4.22
C CYS A 261 0.59 15.66 4.84
N ASP A 262 -0.65 15.45 5.30
CA ASP A 262 -1.35 16.46 6.07
C ASP A 262 -0.81 16.53 7.50
N PHE A 263 -0.14 17.63 7.86
CA PHE A 263 0.35 17.84 9.22
C PHE A 263 -0.71 18.44 10.16
N GLY A 264 -1.94 18.64 9.68
CA GLY A 264 -3.07 19.07 10.49
C GLY A 264 -2.78 20.35 11.27
N VAL A 265 -2.92 20.29 12.59
CA VAL A 265 -2.68 21.45 13.46
C VAL A 265 -1.20 21.85 13.57
N TRP A 266 -0.26 21.05 13.06
CA TRP A 266 1.17 21.41 13.04
C TRP A 266 1.56 22.25 11.84
N GLU A 267 0.68 22.38 10.84
CA GLU A 267 0.92 23.15 9.63
C GLU A 267 1.47 24.56 9.96
N GLY A 268 2.56 24.93 9.31
CA GLY A 268 3.19 26.24 9.44
C GLY A 268 3.98 26.46 10.74
N ARG A 269 4.19 25.42 11.57
CA ARG A 269 4.95 25.49 12.83
C ARG A 269 6.30 24.80 12.69
N THR A 270 7.26 25.24 13.49
CA THR A 270 8.55 24.56 13.66
C THR A 270 8.42 23.30 14.52
N PHE A 271 9.41 22.41 14.44
CA PHE A 271 9.51 21.26 15.34
C PHE A 271 9.54 21.69 16.83
N ALA A 272 10.21 22.80 17.16
CA ALA A 272 10.32 23.28 18.53
C ALA A 272 8.96 23.72 19.09
N GLU A 273 8.19 24.49 18.33
CA GLU A 273 6.84 24.90 18.72
C GLU A 273 5.88 23.71 18.84
N VAL A 274 6.03 22.69 17.97
CA VAL A 274 5.25 21.46 18.07
C VAL A 274 5.61 20.69 19.34
N ARG A 275 6.91 20.53 19.61
CA ARG A 275 7.42 19.86 20.81
C ARG A 275 6.96 20.54 22.10
N GLU A 276 6.89 21.87 22.11
CA GLU A 276 6.42 22.63 23.27
C GLU A 276 4.92 22.42 23.56
N ARG A 277 4.09 22.37 22.52
CA ARG A 277 2.62 22.39 22.67
C ARG A 277 1.94 21.02 22.53
N TRP A 278 2.56 20.07 21.84
CA TRP A 278 2.03 18.73 21.53
C TRP A 278 3.10 17.65 21.73
N ALA A 279 3.80 17.68 22.87
CA ALA A 279 4.92 16.77 23.13
C ALA A 279 4.53 15.29 23.01
N ALA A 280 3.41 14.91 23.62
CA ALA A 280 2.94 13.52 23.65
C ALA A 280 2.53 13.03 22.25
N GLU A 281 1.82 13.86 21.48
CA GLU A 281 1.41 13.54 20.11
C GLU A 281 2.62 13.48 19.17
N LEU A 282 3.59 14.37 19.36
CA LEU A 282 4.85 14.34 18.61
C LEU A 282 5.64 13.06 18.90
N ASP A 283 5.73 12.63 20.16
CA ASP A 283 6.42 11.38 20.52
C ASP A 283 5.71 10.15 19.96
N ALA A 284 4.37 10.10 20.03
CA ALA A 284 3.60 9.02 19.44
C ALA A 284 3.75 8.97 17.90
N TRP A 285 3.76 10.13 17.24
CA TRP A 285 3.97 10.24 15.79
C TRP A 285 5.38 9.83 15.36
N LEU A 286 6.41 10.23 16.11
CA LEU A 286 7.80 9.81 15.83
C LEU A 286 8.03 8.32 16.09
N ALA A 287 7.29 7.72 17.03
CA ALA A 287 7.42 6.30 17.35
C ALA A 287 6.70 5.37 16.36
N SER A 288 5.73 5.88 15.58
CA SER A 288 4.92 5.04 14.70
C SER A 288 4.41 5.77 13.46
N THR A 289 4.61 5.14 12.30
CA THR A 289 4.05 5.59 11.00
C THR A 289 2.52 5.54 10.94
N ARG A 290 1.87 4.87 11.89
CA ARG A 290 0.41 4.73 11.99
C ARG A 290 -0.26 5.88 12.70
N VAL A 291 0.49 6.60 13.54
CA VAL A 291 -0.04 7.74 14.27
C VAL A 291 -0.05 8.95 13.33
N ALA A 292 -1.15 9.69 13.32
CA ALA A 292 -1.28 10.93 12.57
C ALA A 292 -1.02 12.13 13.48
N PRO A 293 -0.49 13.25 12.96
CA PRO A 293 -0.59 14.53 13.62
C PRO A 293 -2.07 14.86 13.92
N PRO A 294 -2.39 15.64 14.97
CA PRO A 294 -3.78 15.96 15.26
C PRO A 294 -4.45 16.68 14.07
N LYS A 295 -5.60 16.15 13.63
CA LYS A 295 -6.32 16.58 12.41
C LYS A 295 -5.50 16.47 11.11
N GLY A 296 -4.47 15.63 11.10
CA GLY A 296 -3.62 15.37 9.94
C GLY A 296 -3.79 13.96 9.39
N GLU A 297 -2.76 13.49 8.71
CA GLU A 297 -2.70 12.21 8.00
C GLU A 297 -1.53 11.37 8.55
N SER A 298 -1.71 10.05 8.65
CA SER A 298 -0.63 9.12 9.04
C SER A 298 0.26 8.79 7.84
N PHE A 299 1.51 8.39 8.08
CA PHE A 299 2.38 7.93 6.97
C PHE A 299 1.86 6.67 6.30
N VAL A 300 1.11 5.82 6.99
CA VAL A 300 0.42 4.66 6.37
C VAL A 300 -0.59 5.13 5.33
N THR A 301 -1.41 6.13 5.65
CA THR A 301 -2.39 6.69 4.71
C THR A 301 -1.71 7.33 3.50
N VAL A 302 -0.60 8.04 3.71
CA VAL A 302 0.24 8.58 2.61
C VAL A 302 0.79 7.45 1.75
N ALA A 303 1.31 6.37 2.36
CA ALA A 303 1.88 5.24 1.63
C ALA A 303 0.84 4.55 0.74
N GLU A 304 -0.37 4.34 1.26
CA GLU A 304 -1.46 3.73 0.49
C GLU A 304 -1.80 4.53 -0.77
N ARG A 305 -1.95 5.85 -0.65
CA ARG A 305 -2.27 6.69 -1.80
C ARG A 305 -1.12 6.82 -2.77
N THR A 306 0.11 7.04 -2.29
CA THR A 306 1.27 7.14 -3.18
C THR A 306 1.56 5.80 -3.86
N GLY A 307 1.31 4.66 -3.20
CA GLY A 307 1.37 3.34 -3.81
C GLY A 307 0.37 3.19 -4.97
N ARG A 308 -0.89 3.64 -4.80
CA ARG A 308 -1.87 3.66 -5.92
C ARG A 308 -1.38 4.52 -7.10
N ALA A 309 -0.74 5.66 -6.82
CA ALA A 309 -0.16 6.49 -7.88
C ALA A 309 0.95 5.75 -8.63
N VAL A 310 1.89 5.12 -7.91
CA VAL A 310 2.97 4.33 -8.50
C VAL A 310 2.43 3.17 -9.35
N ASP A 311 1.44 2.43 -8.86
CA ASP A 311 0.81 1.33 -9.59
C ASP A 311 0.14 1.80 -10.89
N ARG A 312 -0.56 2.95 -10.84
CA ARG A 312 -1.14 3.57 -12.04
C ARG A 312 -0.06 3.94 -13.06
N LEU A 313 1.01 4.58 -12.61
CA LEU A 313 2.11 5.00 -13.50
C LEU A 313 2.82 3.80 -14.13
N ARG A 314 3.16 2.78 -13.34
CA ARG A 314 3.73 1.53 -13.82
C ARG A 314 2.85 0.86 -14.87
N SER A 315 1.54 0.85 -14.67
CA SER A 315 0.60 0.21 -15.59
C SER A 315 0.37 1.02 -16.87
N ALA A 316 0.41 2.36 -16.78
CA ALA A 316 0.09 3.25 -17.89
C ALA A 316 1.28 3.54 -18.82
N TYR A 317 2.52 3.38 -18.34
CA TYR A 317 3.75 3.76 -19.03
C TYR A 317 4.77 2.60 -19.11
N PRO A 318 4.40 1.43 -19.64
CA PRO A 318 5.31 0.28 -19.72
C PRO A 318 6.51 0.59 -20.63
N GLY A 319 7.73 0.39 -20.14
CA GLY A 319 8.97 0.66 -20.90
C GLY A 319 9.28 2.15 -21.12
N GLU A 320 8.50 3.05 -20.51
CA GLU A 320 8.62 4.49 -20.69
C GLU A 320 9.16 5.18 -19.42
N THR A 321 9.68 6.40 -19.60
CA THR A 321 10.13 7.25 -18.49
C THR A 321 9.08 8.30 -18.13
N VAL A 322 8.76 8.40 -16.84
CA VAL A 322 7.84 9.39 -16.27
C VAL A 322 8.55 10.19 -15.19
N VAL A 323 8.41 11.51 -15.23
CA VAL A 323 8.87 12.38 -14.14
C VAL A 323 7.72 12.58 -13.16
N VAL A 324 8.00 12.36 -11.87
CA VAL A 324 7.02 12.47 -10.79
C VAL A 324 7.46 13.56 -9.81
N VAL A 325 6.74 14.68 -9.79
CA VAL A 325 7.07 15.83 -8.92
C VAL A 325 6.20 15.81 -7.67
N SER A 326 6.83 15.69 -6.51
CA SER A 326 6.12 15.54 -5.23
C SER A 326 6.92 16.18 -4.07
N HIS A 327 6.76 15.64 -2.87
CA HIS A 327 7.21 16.22 -1.61
C HIS A 327 8.01 15.19 -0.80
N VAL A 328 8.43 15.55 0.42
CA VAL A 328 9.35 14.71 1.19
C VAL A 328 8.71 13.40 1.62
N SER A 329 7.47 13.41 2.13
CA SER A 329 6.88 12.18 2.69
C SER A 329 6.50 11.15 1.62
N PRO A 330 5.79 11.52 0.53
CA PRO A 330 5.49 10.59 -0.56
C PRO A 330 6.75 9.98 -1.17
N ILE A 331 7.78 10.78 -1.48
CA ILE A 331 9.02 10.28 -2.10
C ILE A 331 9.75 9.32 -1.14
N LYS A 332 9.84 9.66 0.15
CA LYS A 332 10.45 8.77 1.15
C LYS A 332 9.73 7.42 1.23
N LEU A 333 8.41 7.41 1.18
CA LEU A 333 7.60 6.19 1.26
C LEU A 333 7.76 5.32 0.01
N VAL A 334 7.78 5.94 -1.18
CA VAL A 334 8.08 5.22 -2.43
C VAL A 334 9.47 4.60 -2.38
N LEU A 335 10.49 5.34 -1.92
CA LEU A 335 11.85 4.82 -1.81
C LEU A 335 11.99 3.74 -0.74
N ARG A 336 11.29 3.87 0.40
CA ARG A 336 11.24 2.83 1.43
C ARG A 336 10.73 1.52 0.85
N ASP A 337 9.60 1.57 0.15
CA ASP A 337 8.96 0.40 -0.42
C ASP A 337 9.83 -0.20 -1.54
N ALA A 338 10.41 0.65 -2.40
CA ALA A 338 11.31 0.22 -3.48
C ALA A 338 12.60 -0.45 -2.98
N LEU A 339 13.11 -0.06 -1.81
CA LEU A 339 14.28 -0.67 -1.16
C LEU A 339 13.93 -1.81 -0.20
N ALA A 340 12.65 -2.17 -0.10
CA ALA A 340 12.15 -3.14 0.88
C ALA A 340 12.63 -2.84 2.31
N ALA A 341 12.64 -1.54 2.68
CA ALA A 341 13.15 -1.07 3.95
C ALA A 341 12.05 -0.96 5.03
N GLY A 342 12.43 -1.11 6.30
CA GLY A 342 11.52 -0.88 7.43
C GLY A 342 11.29 0.61 7.75
N ASP A 343 10.38 0.90 8.67
CA ASP A 343 9.92 2.26 8.99
C ASP A 343 11.01 3.22 9.50
N ALA A 344 12.07 2.69 10.11
CA ALA A 344 13.24 3.49 10.50
C ALA A 344 13.87 4.25 9.31
N PHE A 345 13.63 3.80 8.07
CA PHE A 345 14.06 4.45 6.84
C PHE A 345 13.58 5.91 6.74
N LEU A 346 12.36 6.22 7.19
CA LEU A 346 11.80 7.58 7.09
C LEU A 346 12.60 8.62 7.89
N HIS A 347 13.24 8.20 8.99
CA HIS A 347 14.07 9.05 9.84
C HIS A 347 15.55 9.08 9.43
N ARG A 348 15.98 8.12 8.61
CA ARG A 348 17.37 7.98 8.16
C ARG A 348 17.62 8.52 6.76
N LEU A 349 16.59 8.55 5.92
CA LEU A 349 16.67 9.15 4.60
C LEU A 349 16.51 10.67 4.72
N TYR A 350 17.46 11.41 4.17
CA TYR A 350 17.35 12.84 3.95
C TYR A 350 17.10 13.11 2.46
N LEU A 351 16.21 14.06 2.16
CA LEU A 351 15.90 14.47 0.79
C LEU A 351 15.97 16.00 0.71
N ASP A 352 16.77 16.53 -0.20
CA ASP A 352 16.88 17.97 -0.46
C ASP A 352 15.72 18.46 -1.32
N THR A 353 15.35 19.73 -1.19
CA THR A 353 14.49 20.38 -2.18
C THR A 353 15.16 20.33 -3.54
N ALA A 354 14.39 20.08 -4.59
CA ALA A 354 14.91 19.88 -5.95
C ALA A 354 15.89 18.69 -6.10
N GLY A 355 15.94 17.79 -5.11
CA GLY A 355 16.65 16.52 -5.20
C GLY A 355 15.92 15.53 -6.10
N ILE A 356 16.70 14.70 -6.80
CA ILE A 356 16.21 13.71 -7.77
C ILE A 356 16.50 12.30 -7.26
N SER A 357 15.53 11.39 -7.35
CA SER A 357 15.74 9.95 -7.16
C SER A 357 15.21 9.19 -8.36
N VAL A 358 15.87 8.11 -8.75
CA VAL A 358 15.49 7.34 -9.94
C VAL A 358 15.27 5.89 -9.55
N LEU A 359 14.16 5.33 -10.01
CA LEU A 359 13.84 3.91 -9.84
C LEU A 359 13.22 3.33 -11.11
N ASP A 360 13.48 2.05 -11.34
CA ASP A 360 12.96 1.26 -12.44
C ASP A 360 11.99 0.21 -11.88
N LEU A 361 10.78 0.16 -12.44
CA LEU A 361 9.72 -0.78 -12.08
C LEU A 361 9.49 -1.76 -13.23
N TYR A 362 9.73 -3.04 -12.99
CA TYR A 362 9.61 -4.09 -13.99
C TYR A 362 8.20 -4.72 -14.00
N PRO A 363 7.68 -5.19 -15.15
CA PRO A 363 6.35 -5.79 -15.25
C PRO A 363 6.12 -7.00 -14.33
N ASP A 364 7.17 -7.78 -14.06
CA ASP A 364 7.16 -8.95 -13.18
C ASP A 364 7.14 -8.62 -11.68
N GLY A 365 7.26 -7.34 -11.31
CA GLY A 365 7.32 -6.91 -9.91
C GLY A 365 8.73 -6.60 -9.41
N GLY A 366 9.77 -6.82 -10.23
CA GLY A 366 11.11 -6.39 -9.89
C GLY A 366 11.21 -4.86 -9.75
N VAL A 367 12.07 -4.40 -8.84
CA VAL A 367 12.32 -2.98 -8.59
C VAL A 367 13.82 -2.75 -8.50
N ALA A 368 14.31 -1.68 -9.11
CA ALA A 368 15.70 -1.24 -8.96
C ALA A 368 15.76 0.25 -8.66
N VAL A 369 16.31 0.63 -7.51
CA VAL A 369 16.61 2.03 -7.19
C VAL A 369 17.99 2.37 -7.74
N ARG A 370 18.04 3.30 -8.70
CA ARG A 370 19.25 3.69 -9.44
C ARG A 370 20.01 4.83 -8.78
N SER A 371 19.29 5.76 -8.17
CA SER A 371 19.87 6.86 -7.41
C SER A 371 18.89 7.37 -6.36
N VAL A 372 19.45 7.93 -5.29
CA VAL A 372 18.68 8.53 -4.20
C VAL A 372 19.24 9.92 -3.92
N ASN A 373 18.37 10.93 -3.96
CA ASN A 373 18.68 12.32 -3.63
C ASN A 373 19.91 12.90 -4.35
N ASP A 374 20.01 12.73 -5.67
CA ASP A 374 20.99 13.44 -6.49
C ASP A 374 20.69 14.93 -6.50
N THR A 375 21.70 15.72 -6.11
CA THR A 375 21.67 17.19 -6.05
C THR A 375 22.87 17.81 -6.77
N SER A 376 23.60 17.06 -7.60
CA SER A 376 24.83 17.57 -8.24
C SER A 376 24.59 18.81 -9.12
N HIS A 377 23.37 18.97 -9.63
CA HIS A 377 22.92 20.12 -10.42
C HIS A 377 22.64 21.39 -9.61
N LEU A 378 22.68 21.32 -8.28
CA LEU A 378 22.35 22.45 -7.41
C LEU A 378 23.58 23.23 -6.91
N THR A 379 24.78 22.82 -7.30
CA THR A 379 26.05 23.38 -6.80
C THR A 379 26.17 24.90 -7.04
N ASP A 380 25.60 25.40 -8.14
CA ASP A 380 25.69 26.81 -8.56
C ASP A 380 24.36 27.57 -8.40
N VAL A 381 23.41 27.00 -7.64
CA VAL A 381 22.04 27.52 -7.49
C VAL A 381 21.82 28.15 -6.15
#